data_AF-S2QWI8-F1
#
_entry.id   AF-S2QWI8-F1
#
_cell.length_a   1.000
_cell.length_b   1.000
_cell.length_c   1.000
_cell.angle_alpha   90.00
_cell.angle_beta   90.00
_cell.angle_gamma   90.00
#
_symmetry.space_group_name_H-M   'P 1'
#
loop_
_entity.id
_entity.type
_entity.pdbx_description
1 polymer ?
#
loop_
_entity_poly.entity_id
_entity_poly.type
_entity_poly.pdbx_seq_one_letter_code
_entity_poly.pdbx_strand_id
1 'polypeptide(L)' 'CTMVKEENQDVVAQFLAAHPEFEQVSVPTLKPLHKAHNGHRALQLFPDDYDTDGFFIASLIRRK' A
#
# COMPACT_ATOMS: atom_id res chain seq x y z
N CYS A 1 4.84 2.20 13.19
CA CYS A 1 4.10 1.40 12.19
C CYS A 1 4.80 0.08 12.01
N THR A 2 4.10 -1.04 12.06
CA THR A 2 4.70 -2.35 11.83
C THR A 2 4.90 -2.57 10.33
N MET A 3 6.07 -3.10 9.95
CA MET A 3 6.41 -3.43 8.57
C MET A 3 6.08 -4.89 8.21
N VAL A 4 5.32 -5.56 9.07
CA VAL A 4 4.94 -6.97 8.98
C VAL A 4 3.94 -7.15 7.84
N LYS A 5 4.11 -8.19 7.01
CA LYS A 5 3.28 -8.37 5.81
C LYS A 5 1.84 -8.73 6.15
N GLU A 6 1.72 -9.51 7.22
CA GLU A 6 0.48 -10.02 7.79
C GLU A 6 -0.46 -8.90 8.23
N GLU A 7 0.07 -7.76 8.67
CA GLU A 7 -0.73 -6.60 9.10
C GLU A 7 -1.06 -5.63 7.96
N ASN A 8 -0.40 -5.78 6.81
CA ASN A 8 -0.41 -4.78 5.73
C ASN A 8 -1.01 -5.36 4.44
N GLN A 9 -0.21 -6.14 3.70
CA GLN A 9 -0.61 -6.71 2.42
C GLN A 9 -1.71 -7.74 2.58
N ASP A 10 -1.62 -8.59 3.61
CA ASP A 10 -2.58 -9.66 3.82
C ASP A 10 -3.95 -9.10 4.25
N VAL A 11 -3.97 -8.02 5.04
CA VAL A 11 -5.20 -7.30 5.40
C VAL A 11 -5.86 -6.70 4.16
N VAL A 12 -5.09 -6.07 3.27
CA VAL A 12 -5.62 -5.50 2.02
C VAL A 12 -6.13 -6.61 1.09
N ALA A 13 -5.40 -7.72 0.96
CA ALA A 13 -5.82 -8.86 0.16
C ALA A 13 -7.11 -9.51 0.70
N GLN A 14 -7.20 -9.69 2.02
CA GLN A 14 -8.39 -10.22 2.68
C GLN A 14 -9.59 -9.30 2.51
N PHE A 15 -9.40 -7.99 2.61
CA PHE A 15 -10.46 -7.00 2.39
C PHE A 15 -10.98 -7.04 0.94
N LEU A 16 -10.10 -7.06 -0.06
CA LEU A 16 -10.49 -7.13 -1.48
C LEU A 16 -11.20 -8.45 -1.82
N ALA A 17 -10.80 -9.56 -1.19
CA ALA A 17 -11.46 -10.85 -1.35
C ALA A 17 -12.88 -10.86 -0.77
N ALA A 18 -13.10 -10.15 0.35
CA ALA A 18 -14.41 -10.02 0.99
C ALA A 18 -15.32 -8.98 0.30
N HIS A 19 -14.72 -8.00 -0.36
CA HIS A 19 -15.42 -6.85 -0.95
C HIS A 19 -15.08 -6.68 -2.43
N PRO A 20 -15.69 -7.47 -3.34
CA PRO A 20 -15.41 -7.42 -4.77
C PRO A 20 -15.79 -6.09 -5.44
N GLU A 21 -16.55 -5.23 -4.75
CA GLU A 21 -16.83 -3.87 -5.22
C GLU A 21 -15.65 -2.90 -5.02
N PHE A 22 -14.57 -3.32 -4.36
CA PHE A 22 -13.36 -2.53 -4.20
C PHE A 22 -12.25 -3.01 -5.14
N GLU A 23 -11.58 -2.05 -5.74
CA GLU A 23 -10.42 -2.27 -6.60
C GLU A 23 -9.22 -1.54 -6.00
N GLN A 24 -8.10 -2.24 -5.83
CA GLN A 24 -6.85 -1.61 -5.43
C GLN A 24 -6.25 -0.87 -6.63
N VAL A 25 -5.92 0.41 -6.41
CA VAL A 25 -5.29 1.28 -7.40
C VAL A 25 -3.92 1.73 -6.90
N SER A 26 -3.07 2.17 -7.83
CA SER A 26 -1.78 2.74 -7.48
C SER A 26 -1.97 4.00 -6.63
N VAL A 27 -1.20 4.11 -5.54
CA VAL A 27 -1.28 5.27 -4.65
C VAL A 27 -0.83 6.53 -5.40
N PRO A 28 -1.65 7.60 -5.46
CA PRO A 28 -1.27 8.84 -6.11
C PRO A 28 -0.21 9.55 -5.26
N THR A 29 0.94 9.84 -5.87
CA THR A 29 2.04 10.55 -5.23
C THR A 29 2.28 11.88 -5.93
N LEU A 30 2.44 12.97 -5.17
CA LEU A 30 2.75 14.30 -5.73
C LEU A 30 4.11 14.34 -6.46
N LYS A 31 5.02 13.44 -6.08
CA LYS A 31 6.33 13.24 -6.72
C LYS A 31 6.55 11.74 -6.89
N PRO A 32 7.23 11.28 -7.96
CA PRO A 32 7.56 9.89 -8.11
C PRO A 32 8.42 9.42 -6.93
N LEU A 33 8.00 8.32 -6.28
CA LEU A 33 8.78 7.67 -5.23
C LEU A 33 9.61 6.57 -5.88
N HIS A 34 10.91 6.82 -6.05
CA HIS A 34 11.83 5.92 -6.74
C HIS A 34 12.21 4.69 -5.90
N LYS A 35 12.05 4.76 -4.57
CA LYS A 35 12.30 3.67 -3.62
C LYS A 35 10.99 3.15 -3.01
N ALA A 36 9.91 3.13 -3.79
CA ALA A 36 8.69 2.47 -3.37
C ALA A 36 8.90 0.95 -3.50
N HIS A 37 9.02 0.26 -2.37
CA HIS A 37 9.13 -1.18 -2.35
C HIS A 37 7.71 -1.79 -2.37
N ASN A 38 7.55 -2.88 -3.11
CA ASN A 38 6.31 -3.57 -3.52
C ASN A 38 5.71 -3.13 -4.85
N GLY A 39 5.57 -4.13 -5.72
CA GLY A 39 5.08 -4.01 -7.07
C GLY A 39 3.69 -3.38 -7.19
N HIS A 40 3.62 -2.48 -8.17
CA HIS A 40 2.47 -2.02 -8.95
C HIS A 40 1.31 -1.28 -8.26
N ARG A 41 0.95 -1.49 -6.98
CA ARG A 41 -0.27 -0.86 -6.42
C ARG A 41 -0.23 -0.34 -4.97
N ALA A 42 0.63 -0.87 -4.10
CA ALA A 42 0.82 -0.35 -2.74
C ALA A 42 2.21 0.30 -2.60
N LEU A 43 2.33 1.28 -1.71
CA LEU A 43 3.62 1.87 -1.34
C LEU A 43 4.07 1.31 -0.01
N GLN A 44 5.27 0.73 0.03
CA GLN A 44 5.99 0.49 1.27
C GLN A 44 7.21 1.39 1.31
N LEU A 45 7.29 2.21 2.35
CA LEU A 45 8.39 3.11 2.63
C LEU A 45 9.14 2.56 3.84
N PHE A 46 10.42 2.28 3.68
CA PHE A 46 11.28 1.92 4.81
C PHE A 46 11.85 3.18 5.46
N PRO A 47 12.17 3.12 6.76
CA PRO A 47 12.82 4.22 7.44
C PRO A 47 14.09 4.72 6.75
N ASP A 48 14.91 3.79 6.27
CA ASP A 48 16.20 4.06 5.63
C ASP A 48 16.07 4.74 4.25
N ASP A 49 14.90 4.68 3.60
CA ASP A 49 14.74 5.20 2.25
C ASP A 49 14.61 6.72 2.21
N TYR A 50 13.97 7.27 3.25
CA TYR A 50 13.52 8.67 3.29
C TYR A 50 13.68 9.33 4.68
N ASP A 51 14.36 8.69 5.64
CA ASP A 51 14.49 9.17 7.03
C ASP A 51 13.11 9.38 7.69
N THR A 52 12.26 8.34 7.59
CA THR A 52 10.87 8.35 8.10
C THR A 52 10.62 7.21 9.07
N ASP A 53 9.47 7.17 9.75
CA ASP A 53 9.14 6.09 10.71
C ASP A 53 8.76 4.74 10.06
N GLY A 54 8.79 4.66 8.72
CA GLY A 54 8.34 3.50 7.94
C GLY A 54 6.83 3.46 7.78
N PHE A 55 6.35 3.28 6.54
CA PHE A 55 4.92 3.36 6.23
C PHE A 55 4.50 2.30 5.20
N PHE A 56 3.26 1.84 5.35
CA PHE A 56 2.56 1.08 4.32
C PHE A 56 1.30 1.85 3.91
N ILE A 57 1.13 2.07 2.61
CA ILE A 57 0.00 2.83 2.06
C ILE A 57 -0.62 2.04 0.91
N ALA A 58 -1.91 1.76 1.01
CA ALA A 58 -2.72 1.19 -0.06
C ALA A 58 -3.86 2.15 -0.41
N SER A 59 -4.19 2.26 -1.70
CA SER A 59 -5.33 3.03 -2.18
C SER A 59 -6.36 2.09 -2.80
N LEU A 60 -7.62 2.20 -2.35
CA LEU A 60 -8.74 1.39 -2.82
C LEU A 60 -9.84 2.31 -3.34
N ILE A 61 -10.42 1.99 -4.48
CA ILE A 61 -11.58 2.68 -5.04
C ILE A 61 -12.76 1.72 -5.01
N ARG A 62 -13.91 2.20 -4.53
CA ARG A 62 -15.17 1.47 -4.65
C ARG A 62 -15.77 1.68 -6.05
N ARG A 63 -15.84 0.62 -6.85
CA ARG A 63 -16.57 0.58 -8.11
C ARG A 63 -18.03 0.20 -7.78
N LYS A 64 -18.96 1.10 -8.07
CA LYS A 64 -20.40 0.84 -7.94
C LYS A 64 -20.90 -0.07 -9.05
#